data_AF-A0A6N6Q0J4-F1
#
_entry.id   AF-A0A6N6Q0J4-F1
#
_cell.length_a   1.000
_cell.length_b   1.000
_cell.length_c   1.000
_cell.angle_alpha   90.00
_cell.angle_beta   90.00
_cell.angle_gamma   90.00
#
_symmetry.space_group_name_H-M   'P 1'
#
loop_
_entity.id
_entity.type
_entity.pdbx_description
1 polymer ?
#
loop_
_entity_poly.entity_id
_entity_poly.type
_entity_poly.pdbx_seq_one_letter_code
_entity_poly.pdbx_strand_id
1 'polypeptide(L)'
;MKHPILVLAVLLPWLTAAMHAATLTVSSPLDYQVVQRASRDRGVVRIAGEFADPVAGAETIEARLVTDGKGGKWRRIARKPAGARFEARWEAPAGGWHRLEVRAMGGGKVLAETAVAHVGVGEVFVVAGQSNSANHGEERQQPKTGMVAAFDGKRWQVANDPQPGAGGGGGSFMPPFGDAIAARFRVPVGIVACGEGGTSVREWLPKGARFPNPPTVLSHVSKLLEGDWTCDGVLYAKLVARMQSMGARGFRAVLWHQGESDANQRDTTRTLAGPLYRDYLARIVRDSRREAGWEVPWFVAQASYHVPGDESSPEIRAAQAALWKDGVALEGPDTDALKGALRDGGGQGVHFSGPGLREHGVRWAEKVGPWIERSTKRGLWK
;
A
#
# COMPACT_ATOMS: atom_id res chain seq x y z
N MET A 1 -85.12 -40.75 -1.29
CA MET A 1 -84.21 -40.21 -2.32
C MET A 1 -82.87 -39.91 -1.66
N LYS A 2 -81.78 -40.48 -2.19
CA LYS A 2 -80.43 -40.46 -1.59
C LYS A 2 -79.75 -39.13 -1.94
N HIS A 3 -79.29 -38.37 -0.95
CA HIS A 3 -78.36 -37.25 -1.16
C HIS A 3 -76.96 -37.64 -0.68
N PRO A 4 -75.90 -37.50 -1.48
CA PRO A 4 -74.54 -37.75 -1.03
C PRO A 4 -74.00 -36.52 -0.28
N ILE A 5 -73.39 -36.74 0.88
CA ILE A 5 -72.62 -35.73 1.61
C ILE A 5 -71.24 -35.65 0.97
N LEU A 6 -70.92 -34.49 0.38
CA LEU A 6 -69.62 -34.17 -0.17
C LEU A 6 -68.71 -33.69 0.98
N VAL A 7 -67.72 -34.48 1.37
CA VAL A 7 -66.69 -34.06 2.35
C VAL A 7 -65.63 -33.25 1.61
N LEU A 8 -65.63 -31.93 1.82
CA LEU A 8 -64.62 -31.02 1.29
C LEU A 8 -63.38 -31.09 2.20
N ALA A 9 -62.36 -31.82 1.78
CA ALA A 9 -61.06 -31.83 2.45
C ALA A 9 -60.32 -30.50 2.17
N VAL A 10 -60.33 -29.60 3.16
CA VAL A 10 -59.53 -28.37 3.11
C VAL A 10 -58.07 -28.72 3.40
N LEU A 11 -57.26 -28.86 2.36
CA LEU A 11 -55.80 -28.90 2.46
C LEU A 11 -55.31 -27.49 2.78
N LEU A 12 -54.98 -27.21 4.05
CA LEU A 12 -54.21 -26.01 4.40
C LEU A 12 -52.79 -26.14 3.81
N PRO A 13 -52.34 -25.23 2.92
CA PRO A 13 -50.95 -25.19 2.52
C PRO A 13 -50.10 -24.79 3.73
N TRP A 14 -49.22 -25.67 4.16
CA TRP A 14 -48.14 -25.33 5.08
C TRP A 14 -47.21 -24.37 4.32
N LEU A 15 -47.39 -23.08 4.55
CA LEU A 15 -46.42 -22.06 4.17
C LEU A 15 -45.14 -22.33 4.96
N THR A 16 -44.23 -23.13 4.39
CA THR A 16 -42.84 -23.14 4.82
C THR A 16 -42.26 -21.78 4.47
N ALA A 17 -42.30 -20.86 5.43
CA ALA A 17 -41.52 -19.64 5.35
C ALA A 17 -40.05 -20.08 5.23
N ALA A 18 -39.48 -19.94 4.04
CA ALA A 18 -38.05 -20.10 3.85
C ALA A 18 -37.38 -19.04 4.72
N MET A 19 -36.82 -19.45 5.86
CA MET A 19 -35.98 -18.59 6.68
C MET A 19 -34.78 -18.21 5.81
N HIS A 20 -34.83 -17.02 5.22
CA HIS A 20 -33.65 -16.41 4.65
C HIS A 20 -32.70 -16.16 5.82
N ALA A 21 -31.60 -16.92 5.86
CA ALA A 21 -30.49 -16.60 6.75
C ALA A 21 -30.02 -15.19 6.39
N ALA A 22 -30.00 -14.30 7.37
CA ALA A 22 -29.57 -12.93 7.11
C ALA A 22 -28.11 -12.92 6.62
N THR A 23 -27.85 -12.21 5.53
CA THR A 23 -26.51 -12.09 4.96
C THR A 23 -25.73 -11.01 5.72
N LEU A 24 -24.68 -11.41 6.43
CA LEU A 24 -23.73 -10.53 7.11
C LEU A 24 -22.46 -10.39 6.25
N THR A 25 -22.07 -9.15 5.94
CA THR A 25 -20.85 -8.84 5.20
C THR A 25 -19.90 -7.97 6.03
N VAL A 26 -18.61 -8.14 5.82
CA VAL A 26 -17.55 -7.31 6.41
C VAL A 26 -16.94 -6.48 5.29
N SER A 27 -16.97 -5.15 5.44
CA SER A 27 -16.39 -4.19 4.50
C SER A 27 -15.00 -3.71 4.95
N SER A 28 -14.62 -3.97 6.20
CA SER A 28 -13.26 -3.77 6.71
C SER A 28 -13.02 -4.68 7.91
N PRO A 29 -11.85 -5.34 8.02
CA PRO A 29 -10.79 -5.43 7.01
C PRO A 29 -11.22 -6.23 5.78
N LEU A 30 -10.57 -5.98 4.63
CA LEU A 30 -10.65 -6.82 3.43
C LEU A 30 -9.71 -8.03 3.56
N ASP A 31 -9.93 -9.07 2.75
CA ASP A 31 -8.99 -10.20 2.69
C ASP A 31 -7.62 -9.73 2.19
N TYR A 32 -6.55 -10.22 2.82
CA TYR A 32 -5.15 -9.78 2.70
C TYR A 32 -4.86 -8.34 3.13
N GLN A 33 -5.80 -7.65 3.76
CA GLN A 33 -5.53 -6.30 4.26
C GLN A 33 -4.46 -6.33 5.36
N VAL A 34 -3.40 -5.55 5.18
CA VAL A 34 -2.40 -5.27 6.22
C VAL A 34 -2.71 -3.93 6.86
N VAL A 35 -2.84 -3.92 8.18
CA VAL A 35 -2.99 -2.72 9.00
C VAL A 35 -1.64 -2.37 9.61
N GLN A 36 -1.25 -1.10 9.51
CA GLN A 36 -0.03 -0.60 10.14
C GLN A 36 -0.07 -0.75 11.66
N ARG A 37 0.88 -1.51 12.21
CA ARG A 37 1.04 -1.67 13.66
C ARG A 37 1.52 -0.36 14.30
N ALA A 38 0.98 -0.07 15.48
CA ALA A 38 1.30 1.14 16.25
C ALA A 38 2.43 0.90 17.26
N SER A 39 2.60 -0.33 17.72
CA SER A 39 3.73 -0.75 18.56
C SER A 39 4.43 -1.93 17.90
N ARG A 40 5.46 -2.46 18.58
CA ARG A 40 6.13 -3.68 18.13
C ARG A 40 5.13 -4.84 17.96
N ASP A 41 4.17 -4.96 18.86
CA ASP A 41 3.40 -6.20 19.00
C ASP A 41 1.90 -6.01 18.71
N ARG A 42 1.42 -4.78 18.42
CA ARG A 42 -0.01 -4.50 18.27
C ARG A 42 -0.32 -3.37 17.30
N GLY A 43 -1.52 -3.42 16.72
CA GLY A 43 -2.12 -2.37 15.89
C GLY A 43 -3.64 -2.34 16.05
N VAL A 44 -4.29 -1.25 15.60
CA VAL A 44 -5.74 -1.08 15.73
C VAL A 44 -6.42 -1.42 14.41
N VAL A 45 -7.12 -2.54 14.39
CA VAL A 45 -7.93 -2.97 13.24
C VAL A 45 -9.32 -2.35 13.36
N ARG A 46 -9.76 -1.68 12.29
CA ARG A 46 -11.16 -1.28 12.12
C ARG A 46 -11.95 -2.47 11.61
N ILE A 47 -13.04 -2.80 12.30
CA ILE A 47 -13.99 -3.84 11.89
C ILE A 47 -15.29 -3.14 11.56
N ALA A 48 -15.66 -3.14 10.28
CA ALA A 48 -16.90 -2.55 9.80
C ALA A 48 -17.62 -3.55 8.89
N GLY A 49 -18.94 -3.55 8.95
CA GLY A 49 -19.74 -4.45 8.17
C GLY A 49 -21.20 -4.03 8.14
N GLU A 50 -21.96 -4.78 7.37
CA GLU A 50 -23.39 -4.54 7.22
C GLU A 50 -24.19 -5.83 7.02
N PHE A 51 -25.48 -5.73 7.28
CA PHE A 51 -26.45 -6.75 6.99
C PHE A 51 -27.19 -6.38 5.71
N ALA A 52 -27.43 -7.36 4.83
CA ALA A 52 -28.23 -7.14 3.62
C ALA A 52 -29.65 -6.65 3.96
N ASP A 53 -30.25 -7.26 5.00
CA ASP A 53 -31.52 -6.85 5.59
C ASP A 53 -31.35 -6.68 7.10
N PRO A 54 -32.04 -5.73 7.77
CA PRO A 54 -32.01 -5.62 9.22
C PRO A 54 -32.33 -6.97 9.88
N VAL A 55 -31.38 -7.50 10.65
CA VAL A 55 -31.58 -8.80 11.30
C VAL A 55 -32.46 -8.60 12.52
N ALA A 56 -33.76 -8.88 12.34
CA ALA A 56 -34.73 -8.84 13.42
C ALA A 56 -34.24 -9.71 14.60
N GLY A 57 -34.16 -9.11 15.79
CA GLY A 57 -33.68 -9.79 16.99
C GLY A 57 -32.17 -9.85 17.17
N ALA A 58 -31.35 -9.23 16.30
CA ALA A 58 -29.93 -9.08 16.57
C ALA A 58 -29.69 -8.18 17.80
N GLU A 59 -29.14 -8.77 18.85
CA GLU A 59 -28.85 -8.09 20.12
C GLU A 59 -27.39 -7.63 20.18
N THR A 60 -26.47 -8.39 19.60
CA THR A 60 -25.04 -8.08 19.64
C THR A 60 -24.30 -8.56 18.40
N ILE A 61 -23.24 -7.84 18.03
CA ILE A 61 -22.22 -8.33 17.10
C ILE A 61 -21.01 -8.74 17.91
N GLU A 62 -20.49 -9.91 17.63
CA GLU A 62 -19.27 -10.43 18.23
C GLU A 62 -18.25 -10.75 17.15
N ALA A 63 -16.97 -10.59 17.48
CA ALA A 63 -15.88 -11.01 16.63
C ALA A 63 -14.82 -11.79 17.42
N ARG A 64 -14.12 -12.68 16.73
CA ARG A 64 -12.89 -13.30 17.23
C ARG A 64 -11.80 -13.32 16.17
N LEU A 65 -10.54 -13.31 16.61
CA LEU A 65 -9.39 -13.59 15.75
C LEU A 65 -8.97 -15.04 15.97
N VAL A 66 -8.72 -15.74 14.87
CA VAL A 66 -8.13 -17.08 14.85
C VAL A 66 -6.71 -16.95 14.32
N THR A 67 -5.74 -17.36 15.12
CA THR A 67 -4.30 -17.30 14.80
C THR A 67 -3.73 -18.70 14.88
N ASP A 68 -3.02 -19.15 13.84
CA ASP A 68 -2.42 -20.49 13.80
C ASP A 68 -3.41 -21.62 14.14
N GLY A 69 -4.64 -21.51 13.64
CA GLY A 69 -5.73 -22.45 13.91
C GLY A 69 -6.34 -22.37 15.32
N LYS A 70 -5.81 -21.51 16.21
CA LYS A 70 -6.31 -21.33 17.58
C LYS A 70 -7.25 -20.13 17.64
N GLY A 71 -8.53 -20.41 17.88
CA GLY A 71 -9.56 -19.38 18.02
C GLY A 71 -9.45 -18.64 19.35
N GLY A 72 -9.34 -17.32 19.30
CA GLY A 72 -9.47 -16.45 20.46
C GLY A 72 -10.89 -16.44 21.04
N LYS A 73 -11.05 -15.75 22.17
CA LYS A 73 -12.38 -15.54 22.78
C LYS A 73 -13.22 -14.62 21.90
N TRP A 74 -14.51 -14.93 21.78
CA TRP A 74 -15.50 -14.02 21.20
C TRP A 74 -15.56 -12.73 22.02
N ARG A 75 -15.43 -11.59 21.33
CA ARG A 75 -15.53 -10.25 21.91
C ARG A 75 -16.72 -9.55 21.30
N ARG A 76 -17.55 -8.97 22.16
CA ARG A 76 -18.65 -8.12 21.72
C ARG A 76 -18.11 -6.81 21.15
N ILE A 77 -18.45 -6.52 19.90
CA ILE A 77 -17.98 -5.33 19.17
C ILE A 77 -19.11 -4.32 18.90
N ALA A 78 -20.38 -4.74 18.96
CA ALA A 78 -21.53 -3.84 18.94
C ALA A 78 -22.69 -4.40 19.79
N ARG A 79 -23.55 -3.51 20.30
CA ARG A 79 -24.78 -3.82 21.06
C ARG A 79 -25.96 -3.17 20.37
N LYS A 80 -27.10 -3.88 20.34
CA LYS A 80 -28.36 -3.45 19.72
C LYS A 80 -28.08 -2.67 18.42
N PRO A 81 -27.39 -3.27 17.44
CA PRO A 81 -27.01 -2.56 16.23
C PRO A 81 -28.24 -1.90 15.62
N ALA A 82 -28.29 -0.57 15.66
CA ALA A 82 -29.41 0.20 15.17
C ALA A 82 -29.25 0.30 13.65
N GLY A 83 -30.10 -0.42 12.90
CA GLY A 83 -30.02 -0.49 11.44
C GLY A 83 -29.05 -1.55 10.93
N ALA A 84 -28.69 -1.43 9.66
CA ALA A 84 -27.97 -2.48 8.93
C ALA A 84 -26.44 -2.46 9.14
N ARG A 85 -25.84 -1.44 9.78
CA ARG A 85 -24.38 -1.26 9.82
C ARG A 85 -23.80 -1.31 11.22
N PHE A 86 -22.55 -1.78 11.32
CA PHE A 86 -21.77 -1.73 12.55
C PHE A 86 -20.32 -1.33 12.26
N GLU A 87 -19.69 -0.72 13.26
CA GLU A 87 -18.27 -0.42 13.25
C GLU A 87 -17.68 -0.56 14.66
N ALA A 88 -16.46 -1.08 14.74
CA ALA A 88 -15.69 -1.18 15.96
C ALA A 88 -14.18 -1.04 15.68
N ARG A 89 -13.43 -0.71 16.73
CA ARG A 89 -11.97 -0.70 16.73
C ARG A 89 -11.45 -1.78 17.66
N TRP A 90 -10.52 -2.59 17.18
CA TRP A 90 -9.92 -3.67 17.95
C TRP A 90 -8.40 -3.60 17.86
N GLU A 91 -7.75 -3.38 19.01
CA GLU A 91 -6.32 -3.64 19.19
C GLU A 91 -5.98 -5.14 19.04
N ALA A 92 -5.44 -5.50 17.89
CA ALA A 92 -5.07 -6.85 17.50
C ALA A 92 -3.55 -7.07 17.61
N PRO A 93 -3.09 -8.29 17.90
CA PRO A 93 -1.67 -8.62 17.89
C PRO A 93 -1.08 -8.43 16.49
N ALA A 94 0.18 -8.04 16.43
CA ALA A 94 0.98 -8.07 15.21
C ALA A 94 1.55 -9.47 14.98
N GLY A 95 1.76 -9.80 13.71
CA GLY A 95 2.41 -11.05 13.31
C GLY A 95 1.46 -12.07 12.67
N GLY A 96 1.95 -12.73 11.61
CA GLY A 96 1.19 -13.70 10.83
C GLY A 96 -0.11 -13.17 10.23
N TRP A 97 -0.86 -14.06 9.59
CA TRP A 97 -2.23 -13.79 9.14
C TRP A 97 -3.23 -14.28 10.19
N HIS A 98 -4.22 -13.45 10.48
CA HIS A 98 -5.35 -13.84 11.32
C HIS A 98 -6.59 -14.05 10.46
N ARG A 99 -7.37 -15.08 10.77
CA ARG A 99 -8.75 -15.16 10.29
C ARG A 99 -9.64 -14.38 11.26
N LEU A 100 -10.33 -13.35 10.75
CA LEU A 100 -11.34 -12.62 11.51
C LEU A 100 -12.69 -13.31 11.30
N GLU A 101 -13.31 -13.77 12.36
CA GLU A 101 -14.67 -14.29 12.33
C GLU A 101 -15.61 -13.30 13.02
N VAL A 102 -16.77 -13.05 12.41
CA VAL A 102 -17.77 -12.11 12.91
C VAL A 102 -19.13 -12.81 12.92
N ARG A 103 -19.88 -12.66 14.00
CA ARG A 103 -21.23 -13.23 14.14
C ARG A 103 -22.20 -12.24 14.76
N ALA A 104 -23.45 -12.34 14.32
CA ALA A 104 -24.59 -11.68 14.94
C ALA A 104 -25.29 -12.66 15.88
N MET A 105 -25.62 -12.20 17.08
CA MET A 105 -26.28 -13.00 18.12
C MET A 105 -27.63 -12.39 18.51
N GLY A 106 -28.61 -13.25 18.79
CA GLY A 106 -29.91 -12.87 19.36
C GLY A 106 -30.61 -14.05 20.00
N GLY A 107 -31.26 -13.85 21.16
CA GLY A 107 -31.89 -14.95 21.91
C GLY A 107 -30.94 -16.11 22.23
N GLY A 108 -29.64 -15.83 22.41
CA GLY A 108 -28.59 -16.84 22.66
C GLY A 108 -28.15 -17.67 21.43
N LYS A 109 -28.67 -17.38 20.23
CA LYS A 109 -28.35 -18.12 18.99
C LYS A 109 -27.54 -17.25 18.02
N VAL A 110 -26.77 -17.91 17.15
CA VAL A 110 -26.12 -17.26 16.00
C VAL A 110 -27.18 -17.02 14.93
N LEU A 111 -27.36 -15.76 14.54
CA LEU A 111 -28.33 -15.35 13.51
C LEU A 111 -27.69 -15.24 12.12
N ALA A 112 -26.42 -14.84 12.07
CA ALA A 112 -25.60 -14.74 10.86
C ALA A 112 -24.13 -14.78 11.25
N GLU A 113 -23.27 -15.28 10.37
CA GLU A 113 -21.82 -15.25 10.55
C GLU A 113 -21.08 -15.09 9.22
N THR A 114 -19.87 -14.56 9.31
CA THR A 114 -18.97 -14.39 8.17
C THR A 114 -17.52 -14.39 8.64
N ALA A 115 -16.58 -14.50 7.70
CA ALA A 115 -15.16 -14.45 8.02
C ALA A 115 -14.34 -13.77 6.92
N VAL A 116 -13.23 -13.17 7.34
CA VAL A 116 -12.14 -12.69 6.47
C VAL A 116 -10.94 -13.58 6.74
N ALA A 117 -10.41 -14.22 5.70
CA ALA A 117 -9.42 -15.29 5.85
C ALA A 117 -8.05 -14.76 6.29
N HIS A 118 -7.62 -13.63 5.73
CA HIS A 118 -6.30 -13.05 5.96
C HIS A 118 -6.42 -11.59 6.40
N VAL A 119 -6.20 -11.35 7.69
CA VAL A 119 -6.09 -10.01 8.27
C VAL A 119 -4.70 -9.89 8.90
N GLY A 120 -3.90 -8.96 8.40
CA GLY A 120 -2.54 -8.73 8.87
C GLY A 120 -2.45 -7.47 9.73
N VAL A 121 -1.66 -7.55 10.80
CA VAL A 121 -1.19 -6.37 11.53
C VAL A 121 0.33 -6.35 11.46
N GLY A 122 0.87 -5.36 10.77
CA GLY A 122 2.28 -5.35 10.38
C GLY A 122 2.75 -4.00 9.85
N GLU A 123 3.53 -3.99 8.78
CA GLU A 123 4.08 -2.75 8.22
C GLU A 123 3.47 -2.46 6.86
N VAL A 124 3.12 -1.20 6.57
CA VAL A 124 2.59 -0.79 5.26
C VAL A 124 3.49 0.27 4.66
N PHE A 125 3.80 0.19 3.37
CA PHE A 125 4.65 1.15 2.66
C PHE A 125 3.98 1.66 1.39
N VAL A 126 4.11 2.96 1.15
CA VAL A 126 3.80 3.54 -0.15
C VAL A 126 5.08 3.59 -0.98
N VAL A 127 5.05 3.14 -2.23
CA VAL A 127 6.22 3.11 -3.12
C VAL A 127 5.97 3.99 -4.33
N ALA A 128 6.84 4.98 -4.54
CA ALA A 128 6.71 5.99 -5.58
C ALA A 128 8.07 6.32 -6.23
N GLY A 129 8.01 7.02 -7.36
CA GLY A 129 9.19 7.35 -8.17
C GLY A 129 9.03 6.85 -9.60
N GLN A 130 10.13 6.49 -10.25
CA GLN A 130 10.13 6.13 -11.68
C GLN A 130 10.20 4.62 -11.94
N SER A 131 10.65 4.21 -13.13
CA SER A 131 10.63 2.83 -13.65
C SER A 131 11.16 1.77 -12.67
N ASN A 132 12.27 2.06 -11.98
CA ASN A 132 12.89 1.20 -10.98
C ASN A 132 12.06 1.02 -9.67
N SER A 133 10.97 1.78 -9.53
CA SER A 133 9.91 1.61 -8.52
C SER A 133 8.55 1.23 -9.12
N ALA A 134 8.50 0.92 -10.41
CA ALA A 134 7.26 0.87 -11.18
C ALA A 134 7.18 -0.33 -12.13
N ASN A 135 7.57 -1.54 -11.71
CA ASN A 135 7.47 -2.78 -12.48
C ASN A 135 8.23 -2.79 -13.83
N HIS A 136 9.46 -2.26 -13.89
CA HIS A 136 10.28 -2.30 -15.12
C HIS A 136 11.47 -3.27 -15.04
N GLY A 137 11.61 -4.02 -13.94
CA GLY A 137 12.65 -5.02 -13.83
C GLY A 137 12.41 -6.22 -14.75
N GLU A 138 13.50 -6.90 -15.09
CA GLU A 138 13.52 -7.95 -16.12
C GLU A 138 12.70 -9.20 -15.73
N GLU A 139 12.81 -9.64 -14.47
CA GLU A 139 12.17 -10.86 -13.97
C GLU A 139 11.07 -10.49 -12.96
N ARG A 140 9.84 -10.96 -13.18
CA ARG A 140 8.76 -10.86 -12.19
C ARG A 140 9.10 -11.63 -10.93
N GLN A 141 9.01 -10.97 -9.77
CA GLN A 141 9.25 -11.55 -8.47
C GLN A 141 7.93 -11.99 -7.81
N GLN A 142 8.03 -12.91 -6.85
CA GLN A 142 6.92 -13.36 -6.02
C GLN A 142 7.37 -13.42 -4.55
N PRO A 143 6.51 -13.08 -3.58
CA PRO A 143 6.84 -13.21 -2.17
C PRO A 143 7.08 -14.68 -1.79
N LYS A 144 8.13 -14.94 -1.02
CA LYS A 144 8.50 -16.27 -0.52
C LYS A 144 7.97 -16.54 0.88
N THR A 145 7.75 -15.48 1.67
CA THR A 145 7.28 -15.63 3.06
C THR A 145 5.78 -15.91 3.17
N GLY A 146 5.02 -15.69 2.08
CA GLY A 146 3.56 -15.67 2.12
C GLY A 146 2.97 -14.51 2.92
N MET A 147 3.78 -13.56 3.38
CA MET A 147 3.39 -12.46 4.27
C MET A 147 3.34 -11.09 3.58
N VAL A 148 3.45 -11.02 2.25
CA VAL A 148 3.49 -9.76 1.52
C VAL A 148 2.24 -9.60 0.65
N ALA A 149 1.51 -8.52 0.87
CA ALA A 149 0.31 -8.17 0.12
C ALA A 149 0.43 -6.78 -0.51
N ALA A 150 -0.24 -6.57 -1.63
CA ALA A 150 -0.29 -5.31 -2.35
C ALA A 150 -1.73 -4.80 -2.47
N PHE A 151 -1.90 -3.48 -2.43
CA PHE A 151 -3.19 -2.82 -2.51
C PHE A 151 -3.34 -2.02 -3.82
N ASP A 152 -4.39 -2.31 -4.59
CA ASP A 152 -4.65 -1.62 -5.87
C ASP A 152 -5.44 -0.30 -5.71
N GLY A 153 -5.90 0.02 -4.49
CA GLY A 153 -6.82 1.13 -4.19
C GLY A 153 -8.23 0.71 -3.81
N LYS A 154 -8.56 -0.55 -4.03
CA LYS A 154 -9.88 -1.16 -3.81
C LYS A 154 -9.77 -2.53 -3.16
N ARG A 155 -8.79 -3.34 -3.55
CA ARG A 155 -8.59 -4.73 -3.13
C ARG A 155 -7.14 -4.98 -2.76
N TRP A 156 -6.95 -5.91 -1.83
CA TRP A 156 -5.64 -6.46 -1.48
C TRP A 156 -5.46 -7.80 -2.18
N GLN A 157 -4.22 -8.09 -2.56
CA GLN A 157 -3.82 -9.37 -3.15
C GLN A 157 -2.42 -9.73 -2.67
N VAL A 158 -2.02 -10.99 -2.80
CA VAL A 158 -0.61 -11.37 -2.66
C VAL A 158 0.22 -10.51 -3.60
N ALA A 159 1.34 -9.98 -3.12
CA ALA A 159 2.19 -9.04 -3.87
C ALA A 159 3.02 -9.74 -4.96
N ASN A 160 2.41 -10.56 -5.82
CA ASN A 160 3.07 -11.07 -7.02
C ASN A 160 3.22 -9.94 -8.05
N ASP A 161 4.37 -9.88 -8.72
CA ASP A 161 4.56 -8.92 -9.81
C ASP A 161 3.67 -9.26 -11.02
N PRO A 162 3.19 -8.24 -11.78
CA PRO A 162 3.45 -6.81 -11.56
C PRO A 162 2.62 -6.24 -10.40
N GLN A 163 3.22 -5.32 -9.63
CA GLN A 163 2.53 -4.68 -8.52
C GLN A 163 1.39 -3.77 -9.01
N PRO A 164 0.18 -3.87 -8.44
CA PRO A 164 -0.93 -3.04 -8.87
C PRO A 164 -0.67 -1.56 -8.56
N GLY A 165 -1.05 -0.68 -9.48
CA GLY A 165 -0.92 0.77 -9.34
C GLY A 165 0.39 1.38 -9.86
N ALA A 166 1.41 0.57 -10.11
CA ALA A 166 2.63 0.98 -10.82
C ALA A 166 2.46 0.92 -12.34
N GLY A 167 3.22 1.74 -13.08
CA GLY A 167 3.03 1.96 -14.53
C GLY A 167 3.51 0.83 -15.46
N GLY A 168 4.45 -0.03 -15.04
CA GLY A 168 5.01 -1.11 -15.87
C GLY A 168 4.34 -2.48 -15.67
N GLY A 169 4.77 -3.46 -16.48
CA GLY A 169 4.28 -4.85 -16.46
C GLY A 169 5.31 -5.94 -16.12
N GLY A 170 6.54 -5.54 -15.81
CA GLY A 170 7.68 -6.39 -15.44
C GLY A 170 7.80 -6.62 -13.94
N GLY A 171 9.02 -6.89 -13.48
CA GLY A 171 9.34 -7.15 -12.08
C GLY A 171 9.60 -5.91 -11.23
N SER A 172 9.53 -6.08 -9.91
CA SER A 172 9.78 -5.04 -8.92
C SER A 172 10.59 -5.56 -7.73
N PHE A 173 11.18 -4.63 -6.97
CA PHE A 173 11.89 -4.96 -5.73
C PHE A 173 10.93 -5.20 -4.56
N MET A 174 9.63 -4.93 -4.74
CA MET A 174 8.67 -4.86 -3.64
C MET A 174 8.39 -6.22 -3.00
N PRO A 175 8.29 -7.34 -3.74
CA PRO A 175 8.20 -8.68 -3.14
C PRO A 175 9.43 -9.04 -2.29
N PRO A 176 10.69 -8.98 -2.79
CA PRO A 176 11.84 -9.28 -1.95
C PRO A 176 12.07 -8.29 -0.80
N PHE A 177 11.71 -7.01 -0.96
CA PHE A 177 11.69 -6.05 0.14
C PHE A 177 10.70 -6.48 1.24
N GLY A 178 9.46 -6.79 0.85
CA GLY A 178 8.44 -7.26 1.77
C GLY A 178 8.88 -8.54 2.50
N ASP A 179 9.47 -9.49 1.79
CA ASP A 179 10.02 -10.70 2.40
C ASP A 179 11.13 -10.40 3.41
N ALA A 180 12.05 -9.49 3.09
CA ALA A 180 13.15 -9.13 3.99
C ALA A 180 12.64 -8.47 5.28
N ILE A 181 11.66 -7.57 5.18
CA ILE A 181 10.99 -6.97 6.34
C ILE A 181 10.20 -8.03 7.12
N ALA A 182 9.44 -8.87 6.44
CA ALA A 182 8.62 -9.92 7.05
C ALA A 182 9.49 -10.96 7.78
N ALA A 183 10.64 -11.35 7.22
CA ALA A 183 11.59 -12.24 7.87
C ALA A 183 12.22 -11.61 9.12
N ARG A 184 12.59 -10.32 9.06
CA ARG A 184 13.21 -9.60 10.18
C ARG A 184 12.24 -9.36 11.34
N PHE A 185 11.00 -8.98 11.04
CA PHE A 185 10.04 -8.54 12.05
C PHE A 185 8.93 -9.55 12.37
N ARG A 186 8.82 -10.62 11.56
CA ARG A 186 7.78 -11.65 11.67
C ARG A 186 6.36 -11.08 11.61
N VAL A 187 6.15 -10.10 10.73
CA VAL A 187 4.85 -9.45 10.51
C VAL A 187 4.51 -9.37 9.02
N PRO A 188 3.21 -9.33 8.66
CA PRO A 188 2.80 -9.04 7.30
C PRO A 188 3.28 -7.68 6.80
N VAL A 189 3.49 -7.56 5.51
CA VAL A 189 3.90 -6.33 4.84
C VAL A 189 2.89 -5.97 3.76
N GLY A 190 2.36 -4.76 3.84
CA GLY A 190 1.49 -4.16 2.83
C GLY A 190 2.25 -3.22 1.92
N ILE A 191 2.04 -3.32 0.61
CA ILE A 191 2.66 -2.47 -0.40
C ILE A 191 1.57 -1.69 -1.15
N VAL A 192 1.76 -0.38 -1.28
CA VAL A 192 0.89 0.52 -2.04
C VAL A 192 1.72 1.22 -3.10
N ALA A 193 1.76 0.65 -4.31
CA ALA A 193 2.61 1.17 -5.38
C ALA A 193 1.90 2.27 -6.20
N CYS A 194 2.67 3.27 -6.63
CA CYS A 194 2.18 4.29 -7.56
C CYS A 194 3.24 4.84 -8.54
N GLY A 195 4.44 4.26 -8.61
CA GLY A 195 5.51 4.74 -9.49
C GLY A 195 5.14 4.77 -10.98
N GLU A 196 5.83 5.62 -11.74
CA GLU A 196 5.54 5.92 -13.16
C GLU A 196 6.82 6.01 -14.01
N GLY A 197 6.91 5.20 -15.06
CA GLY A 197 8.13 5.00 -15.85
C GLY A 197 8.62 6.27 -16.57
N GLY A 198 9.94 6.47 -16.62
CA GLY A 198 10.57 7.58 -17.37
C GLY A 198 10.37 8.98 -16.78
N THR A 199 9.61 9.12 -15.70
CA THR A 199 9.23 10.43 -15.15
C THR A 199 10.36 11.13 -14.42
N SER A 200 10.47 12.45 -14.62
CA SER A 200 11.34 13.32 -13.83
C SER A 200 10.62 13.82 -12.57
N VAL A 201 11.35 14.29 -11.55
CA VAL A 201 10.76 14.87 -10.33
C VAL A 201 9.79 16.02 -10.64
N ARG A 202 9.97 16.73 -11.76
CA ARG A 202 9.09 17.82 -12.22
C ARG A 202 7.66 17.35 -12.49
N GLU A 203 7.47 16.11 -12.93
CA GLU A 203 6.15 15.53 -13.24
C GLU A 203 5.40 15.09 -11.97
N TRP A 204 6.09 15.09 -10.83
CA TRP A 204 5.53 14.78 -9.52
C TRP A 204 5.19 16.02 -8.70
N LEU A 205 5.39 17.22 -9.25
CA LEU A 205 5.02 18.46 -8.59
C LEU A 205 3.48 18.64 -8.54
N PRO A 206 2.95 19.41 -7.57
CA PRO A 206 1.53 19.75 -7.56
C PRO A 206 1.09 20.45 -8.85
N LYS A 207 -0.19 20.32 -9.19
CA LYS A 207 -0.79 20.96 -10.38
C LYS A 207 -0.46 22.45 -10.45
N GLY A 208 -0.04 22.90 -11.63
CA GLY A 208 0.29 24.30 -11.88
C GLY A 208 1.68 24.73 -11.41
N ALA A 209 2.47 23.84 -10.80
CA ALA A 209 3.86 24.13 -10.48
C ALA A 209 4.67 24.38 -11.76
N ARG A 210 5.39 25.50 -11.78
CA ARG A 210 6.21 25.93 -12.91
C ARG A 210 7.68 25.56 -12.74
N PHE A 211 8.36 25.30 -13.86
CA PHE A 211 9.81 25.01 -13.91
C PHE A 211 10.38 25.38 -15.29
N PRO A 212 11.69 25.73 -15.38
CA PRO A 212 12.23 26.38 -16.56
C PRO A 212 12.51 25.43 -17.74
N ASN A 213 12.77 24.14 -17.48
CA ASN A 213 13.29 23.19 -18.47
C ASN A 213 12.40 21.96 -18.64
N PRO A 214 12.28 21.39 -19.86
CA PRO A 214 11.45 20.21 -20.11
C PRO A 214 11.96 18.97 -19.36
N PRO A 215 11.08 18.09 -18.86
CA PRO A 215 11.47 16.78 -18.35
C PRO A 215 11.88 15.81 -19.46
N THR A 216 12.38 14.64 -19.04
CA THR A 216 12.76 13.54 -19.94
C THR A 216 11.59 13.04 -20.77
N VAL A 217 10.39 12.95 -20.19
CA VAL A 217 9.14 12.73 -20.93
C VAL A 217 8.21 13.93 -20.72
N LEU A 218 7.21 14.09 -21.60
CA LEU A 218 6.32 15.25 -21.58
C LEU A 218 4.87 14.89 -21.18
N SER A 219 4.65 13.67 -20.70
CA SER A 219 3.31 13.09 -20.50
C SER A 219 2.46 13.84 -19.47
N HIS A 220 3.10 14.48 -18.48
CA HIS A 220 2.42 15.14 -17.36
C HIS A 220 2.72 16.64 -17.27
N VAL A 221 3.17 17.25 -18.37
CA VAL A 221 3.57 18.64 -18.39
C VAL A 221 3.09 19.33 -19.66
N SER A 222 3.06 20.66 -19.62
CA SER A 222 2.76 21.47 -20.80
C SER A 222 3.64 22.71 -20.82
N LYS A 223 4.01 23.15 -22.02
CA LYS A 223 4.78 24.38 -22.21
C LYS A 223 3.84 25.59 -22.14
N LEU A 224 4.23 26.61 -21.40
CA LEU A 224 3.56 27.90 -21.29
C LEU A 224 4.04 28.84 -22.41
N LEU A 225 3.22 29.85 -22.73
CA LEU A 225 3.56 30.87 -23.74
C LEU A 225 4.83 31.66 -23.39
N GLU A 226 5.09 31.83 -22.08
CA GLU A 226 6.26 32.52 -21.53
C GLU A 226 7.57 31.71 -21.66
N GLY A 227 7.50 30.46 -22.14
CA GLY A 227 8.66 29.58 -22.34
C GLY A 227 8.86 28.53 -21.24
N ASP A 228 8.38 28.82 -20.03
CA ASP A 228 8.35 27.91 -18.89
C ASP A 228 7.46 26.68 -19.13
N TRP A 229 7.61 25.68 -18.27
CA TRP A 229 6.78 24.48 -18.25
C TRP A 229 5.93 24.44 -16.99
N THR A 230 4.78 23.74 -17.05
CA THR A 230 3.89 23.52 -15.91
C THR A 230 3.52 22.06 -15.75
N CYS A 231 3.36 21.59 -14.51
CA CYS A 231 2.89 20.24 -14.19
C CYS A 231 1.36 20.16 -14.20
N ASP A 232 0.79 19.07 -14.73
CA ASP A 232 -0.65 18.78 -14.70
C ASP A 232 -1.14 18.31 -13.30
N GLY A 233 -0.22 17.84 -12.45
CA GLY A 233 -0.44 17.36 -11.09
C GLY A 233 -1.01 15.95 -10.97
N VAL A 234 -1.11 15.18 -12.06
CA VAL A 234 -1.74 13.85 -12.06
C VAL A 234 -0.98 12.87 -11.17
N LEU A 235 0.35 12.81 -11.29
CA LEU A 235 1.16 11.89 -10.48
C LEU A 235 1.19 12.28 -9.01
N TYR A 236 1.26 13.58 -8.73
CA TYR A 236 1.15 14.09 -7.36
C TYR A 236 -0.20 13.73 -6.73
N ALA A 237 -1.31 13.93 -7.45
CA ALA A 237 -2.64 13.56 -6.98
C ALA A 237 -2.77 12.04 -6.77
N LYS A 238 -2.18 11.22 -7.65
CA LYS A 238 -2.12 9.75 -7.49
C LYS A 238 -1.38 9.37 -6.20
N LEU A 239 -0.22 9.95 -5.94
CA LEU A 239 0.55 9.74 -4.69
C LEU A 239 -0.29 10.11 -3.45
N VAL A 240 -0.86 11.32 -3.43
CA VAL A 240 -1.67 11.80 -2.30
C VAL A 240 -2.89 10.89 -2.09
N ALA A 241 -3.58 10.48 -3.16
CA ALA A 241 -4.71 9.57 -3.07
C ALA A 241 -4.32 8.20 -2.46
N ARG A 242 -3.14 7.65 -2.80
CA ARG A 242 -2.62 6.43 -2.15
C ARG A 242 -2.39 6.65 -0.67
N MET A 243 -1.73 7.75 -0.29
CA MET A 243 -1.45 8.07 1.12
C MET A 243 -2.75 8.27 1.92
N GLN A 244 -3.72 8.99 1.37
CA GLN A 244 -5.02 9.25 2.01
C GLN A 244 -5.87 7.99 2.13
N SER A 245 -5.79 7.06 1.16
CA SER A 245 -6.54 5.79 1.22
C SER A 245 -6.15 4.91 2.41
N MET A 246 -4.92 5.06 2.92
CA MET A 246 -4.46 4.37 4.14
C MET A 246 -4.84 5.13 5.43
N GLY A 247 -5.18 6.41 5.32
CA GLY A 247 -5.45 7.29 6.45
C GLY A 247 -4.19 7.73 7.20
N ALA A 248 -4.37 8.68 8.12
CA ALA A 248 -3.26 9.18 8.93
C ALA A 248 -2.60 8.06 9.72
N ARG A 249 -1.27 7.91 9.56
CA ARG A 249 -0.44 6.87 10.17
C ARG A 249 -0.85 5.43 9.83
N GLY A 250 -1.62 5.25 8.75
CA GLY A 250 -1.98 3.95 8.20
C GLY A 250 -0.88 3.25 7.41
N PHE A 251 0.28 3.89 7.26
CA PHE A 251 1.47 3.34 6.65
C PHE A 251 2.73 3.90 7.32
N ARG A 252 3.85 3.17 7.22
CA ARG A 252 5.11 3.47 7.90
C ARG A 252 5.87 4.60 7.22
N ALA A 253 6.00 4.54 5.90
CA ALA A 253 6.78 5.49 5.13
C ALA A 253 6.43 5.46 3.63
N VAL A 254 6.80 6.53 2.93
CA VAL A 254 6.97 6.52 1.48
C VAL A 254 8.40 6.10 1.15
N LEU A 255 8.56 5.17 0.22
CA LEU A 255 9.84 4.80 -0.39
C LEU A 255 9.92 5.43 -1.77
N TRP A 256 10.83 6.38 -1.94
CA TRP A 256 11.02 7.15 -3.17
C TRP A 256 12.28 6.69 -3.91
N HIS A 257 12.11 6.20 -5.14
CA HIS A 257 13.20 5.86 -6.04
C HIS A 257 13.03 6.53 -7.39
N GLN A 258 13.70 7.66 -7.57
CA GLN A 258 13.69 8.44 -8.80
C GLN A 258 14.93 9.33 -8.84
N GLY A 259 15.43 9.59 -10.04
CA GLY A 259 16.47 10.58 -10.30
C GLY A 259 17.21 10.34 -11.61
N GLU A 260 17.13 9.14 -12.17
CA GLU A 260 17.76 8.80 -13.44
C GLU A 260 17.23 9.71 -14.57
N SER A 261 15.92 9.96 -14.62
CA SER A 261 15.31 10.88 -15.59
C SER A 261 15.64 12.37 -15.39
N ASP A 262 16.39 12.72 -14.34
CA ASP A 262 16.88 14.08 -14.09
C ASP A 262 18.41 14.18 -14.18
N ALA A 263 19.10 13.03 -14.22
CA ALA A 263 20.54 12.92 -14.37
C ALA A 263 20.93 12.80 -15.85
N ASN A 264 22.08 13.35 -16.23
CA ASN A 264 22.88 13.03 -17.43
C ASN A 264 22.08 12.73 -18.73
N GLN A 265 21.01 13.47 -18.99
CA GLN A 265 20.19 13.29 -20.19
C GLN A 265 21.00 13.70 -21.42
N ARG A 266 20.90 12.90 -22.50
CA ARG A 266 21.59 13.18 -23.77
C ARG A 266 21.25 14.57 -24.32
N ASP A 267 19.97 14.95 -24.21
CA ASP A 267 19.56 16.35 -24.36
C ASP A 267 19.81 17.05 -23.03
N THR A 268 20.90 17.83 -22.97
CA THR A 268 21.33 18.50 -21.74
C THR A 268 20.29 19.49 -21.21
N THR A 269 19.36 19.97 -22.05
CA THR A 269 18.25 20.82 -21.59
C THR A 269 17.26 20.07 -20.70
N ARG A 270 17.27 18.73 -20.74
CA ARG A 270 16.42 17.88 -19.90
C ARG A 270 17.08 17.45 -18.59
N THR A 271 18.40 17.57 -18.48
CA THR A 271 19.12 17.34 -17.21
C THR A 271 18.73 18.43 -16.21
N LEU A 272 18.38 18.03 -14.99
CA LEU A 272 17.98 18.96 -13.95
C LEU A 272 19.18 19.31 -13.07
N ALA A 273 19.33 20.60 -12.77
CA ALA A 273 20.35 21.04 -11.81
C ALA A 273 20.04 20.50 -10.41
N GLY A 274 21.07 20.04 -9.70
CA GLY A 274 20.93 19.47 -8.34
C GLY A 274 20.10 20.31 -7.35
N PRO A 275 20.32 21.64 -7.23
CA PRO A 275 19.50 22.48 -6.34
C PRO A 275 18.01 22.46 -6.68
N LEU A 276 17.65 22.48 -7.98
CA LEU A 276 16.26 22.38 -8.41
C LEU A 276 15.65 21.02 -8.08
N TYR A 277 16.41 19.93 -8.30
CA TYR A 277 15.97 18.58 -7.91
C TYR A 277 15.63 18.52 -6.42
N ARG A 278 16.56 19.00 -5.58
CA ARG A 278 16.40 19.03 -4.13
C ARG A 278 15.16 19.83 -3.72
N ASP A 279 14.96 21.01 -4.28
CA ASP A 279 13.83 21.87 -3.93
C ASP A 279 12.49 21.31 -4.39
N TYR A 280 12.43 20.68 -5.57
CA TYR A 280 11.23 20.04 -6.07
C TYR A 280 10.85 18.83 -5.23
N LEU A 281 11.79 17.96 -4.90
CA LEU A 281 11.51 16.82 -4.03
C LEU A 281 11.16 17.26 -2.60
N ALA A 282 11.85 18.26 -2.04
CA ALA A 282 11.49 18.83 -0.74
C ALA A 282 10.06 19.41 -0.74
N ARG A 283 9.66 20.07 -1.84
CA ARG A 283 8.29 20.55 -2.01
C ARG A 283 7.28 19.41 -2.05
N ILE A 284 7.53 18.35 -2.80
CA ILE A 284 6.65 17.16 -2.88
C ILE A 284 6.48 16.54 -1.49
N VAL A 285 7.58 16.36 -0.75
CA VAL A 285 7.55 15.81 0.61
C VAL A 285 6.71 16.69 1.53
N ARG A 286 6.97 18.01 1.57
CA ARG A 286 6.24 18.94 2.44
C ARG A 286 4.76 19.03 2.08
N ASP A 287 4.45 19.16 0.80
CA ASP A 287 3.09 19.36 0.34
C ASP A 287 2.25 18.09 0.54
N SER A 288 2.82 16.91 0.27
CA SER A 288 2.14 15.63 0.51
C SER A 288 1.91 15.33 2.01
N ARG A 289 2.82 15.75 2.90
CA ARG A 289 2.60 15.68 4.37
C ARG A 289 1.41 16.52 4.81
N ARG A 290 1.30 17.74 4.28
CA ARG A 290 0.16 18.63 4.54
C ARG A 290 -1.16 17.99 4.10
N GLU A 291 -1.19 17.37 2.92
CA GLU A 291 -2.40 16.73 2.39
C GLU A 291 -2.74 15.39 3.05
N ALA A 292 -1.73 14.67 3.54
CA ALA A 292 -1.95 13.48 4.35
C ALA A 292 -2.42 13.81 5.78
N GLY A 293 -2.14 15.03 6.26
CA GLY A 293 -2.51 15.49 7.60
C GLY A 293 -1.60 14.97 8.72
N TRP A 294 -0.40 14.49 8.39
CA TRP A 294 0.59 14.03 9.37
C TRP A 294 2.01 14.06 8.80
N GLU A 295 3.02 14.07 9.69
CA GLU A 295 4.44 14.04 9.32
C GLU A 295 4.86 12.66 8.82
N VAL A 296 4.51 12.37 7.56
CA VAL A 296 4.85 11.11 6.88
C VAL A 296 6.36 10.95 6.76
N PRO A 297 6.96 9.84 7.23
CA PRO A 297 8.35 9.52 6.94
C PRO A 297 8.55 9.23 5.46
N TRP A 298 9.58 9.84 4.87
CA TRP A 298 9.99 9.58 3.50
C TRP A 298 11.39 9.01 3.52
N PHE A 299 11.63 7.95 2.76
CA PHE A 299 12.96 7.51 2.44
C PHE A 299 13.25 7.81 0.98
N VAL A 300 14.39 8.42 0.69
CA VAL A 300 14.79 8.79 -0.68
C VAL A 300 16.04 7.98 -1.02
N ALA A 301 16.01 7.21 -2.11
CA ALA A 301 17.17 6.48 -2.61
C ALA A 301 18.20 7.41 -3.25
N GLN A 302 19.44 6.92 -3.35
CA GLN A 302 20.45 7.48 -4.25
C GLN A 302 20.34 6.77 -5.59
N ALA A 303 19.76 7.46 -6.57
CA ALA A 303 19.38 6.89 -7.86
C ALA A 303 19.65 7.91 -8.99
N SER A 304 20.67 7.63 -9.80
CA SER A 304 21.08 8.46 -10.93
C SER A 304 21.74 7.69 -12.08
N TYR A 305 21.82 6.36 -11.97
CA TYR A 305 22.41 5.46 -12.96
C TYR A 305 21.65 5.42 -14.30
N HIS A 306 22.37 5.39 -15.43
CA HIS A 306 21.78 5.06 -16.73
C HIS A 306 22.26 3.72 -17.27
N VAL A 307 23.56 3.59 -17.53
CA VAL A 307 24.16 2.45 -18.24
C VAL A 307 25.64 2.34 -17.86
N PRO A 308 26.35 1.24 -18.19
CA PRO A 308 27.80 1.18 -18.02
C PRO A 308 28.49 2.36 -18.72
N GLY A 309 29.38 3.04 -17.99
CA GLY A 309 30.03 4.28 -18.46
C GLY A 309 29.28 5.58 -18.12
N ASP A 310 27.99 5.50 -17.77
CA ASP A 310 27.17 6.60 -17.21
C ASP A 310 26.43 6.11 -15.96
N GLU A 311 27.21 5.74 -14.95
CA GLU A 311 26.73 4.96 -13.81
C GLU A 311 26.30 5.85 -12.63
N SER A 312 26.50 7.17 -12.72
CA SER A 312 26.26 8.10 -11.61
C SER A 312 26.28 9.57 -12.05
N SER A 313 25.41 10.38 -11.44
CA SER A 313 25.48 11.85 -11.46
C SER A 313 25.80 12.39 -10.07
N PRO A 314 27.01 12.96 -9.84
CA PRO A 314 27.37 13.55 -8.56
C PRO A 314 26.42 14.66 -8.09
N GLU A 315 25.89 15.47 -9.02
CA GLU A 315 24.97 16.56 -8.68
C GLU A 315 23.63 16.06 -8.15
N ILE A 316 22.99 15.12 -8.86
CA ILE A 316 21.70 14.54 -8.43
C ILE A 316 21.86 13.75 -7.13
N ARG A 317 22.96 12.99 -6.97
CA ARG A 317 23.25 12.28 -5.73
C ARG A 317 23.48 13.20 -4.54
N ALA A 318 24.17 14.32 -4.76
CA ALA A 318 24.36 15.33 -3.73
C ALA A 318 23.02 15.98 -3.34
N ALA A 319 22.14 16.25 -4.31
CA ALA A 319 20.80 16.75 -4.08
C ALA A 319 19.92 15.78 -3.28
N GLN A 320 19.95 14.49 -3.63
CA GLN A 320 19.26 13.41 -2.89
C GLN A 320 19.78 13.32 -1.45
N ALA A 321 21.10 13.32 -1.26
CA ALA A 321 21.72 13.26 0.07
C ALA A 321 21.44 14.51 0.91
N ALA A 322 21.34 15.70 0.30
CA ALA A 322 21.01 16.94 1.00
C ALA A 322 19.63 16.86 1.68
N LEU A 323 18.65 16.19 1.08
CA LEU A 323 17.34 15.98 1.71
C LEU A 323 17.44 15.21 3.03
N TRP A 324 18.37 14.27 3.15
CA TRP A 324 18.59 13.52 4.39
C TRP A 324 19.37 14.32 5.42
N LYS A 325 20.44 15.00 4.97
CA LYS A 325 21.30 15.82 5.82
C LYS A 325 20.52 16.98 6.47
N ASP A 326 19.58 17.56 5.73
CA ASP A 326 18.73 18.65 6.19
C ASP A 326 17.50 18.15 6.99
N GLY A 327 17.33 16.83 7.14
CA GLY A 327 16.21 16.23 7.87
C GLY A 327 14.85 16.30 7.15
N VAL A 328 14.81 16.62 5.86
CA VAL A 328 13.58 16.60 5.05
C VAL A 328 13.09 15.16 4.85
N ALA A 329 14.01 14.24 4.58
CA ALA A 329 13.76 12.82 4.37
C ALA A 329 14.78 11.95 5.12
N LEU A 330 14.58 10.64 5.07
CA LEU A 330 15.48 9.61 5.57
C LEU A 330 16.27 9.01 4.42
N GLU A 331 17.45 8.48 4.73
CA GLU A 331 18.35 7.87 3.76
C GLU A 331 17.81 6.53 3.26
N GLY A 332 17.58 6.43 1.95
CA GLY A 332 17.31 5.18 1.23
C GLY A 332 18.59 4.52 0.70
N PRO A 333 18.46 3.43 -0.07
CA PRO A 333 19.61 2.68 -0.57
C PRO A 333 20.35 3.46 -1.68
N ASP A 334 21.65 3.19 -1.81
CA ASP A 334 22.42 3.57 -3.00
C ASP A 334 22.22 2.51 -4.08
N THR A 335 21.43 2.84 -5.09
CA THR A 335 21.10 1.91 -6.17
C THR A 335 22.03 2.05 -7.36
N ASP A 336 22.80 3.15 -7.49
CA ASP A 336 23.85 3.29 -8.49
C ASP A 336 24.98 2.27 -8.29
N ALA A 337 25.16 1.80 -7.05
CA ALA A 337 26.08 0.72 -6.71
C ALA A 337 25.63 -0.67 -7.21
N LEU A 338 24.41 -0.83 -7.71
CA LEU A 338 23.92 -2.05 -8.34
C LEU A 338 24.30 -2.01 -9.84
N LYS A 339 25.29 -2.79 -10.25
CA LYS A 339 25.89 -2.75 -11.60
C LYS A 339 26.05 -4.14 -12.19
N GLY A 340 26.48 -4.22 -13.45
CA GLY A 340 26.79 -5.49 -14.12
C GLY A 340 25.60 -6.44 -14.09
N ALA A 341 25.77 -7.68 -13.62
CA ALA A 341 24.70 -8.68 -13.58
C ALA A 341 23.46 -8.30 -12.75
N LEU A 342 23.51 -7.22 -11.96
CA LEU A 342 22.36 -6.67 -11.23
C LEU A 342 21.51 -5.71 -12.08
N ARG A 343 21.95 -5.37 -13.30
CA ARG A 343 21.21 -4.59 -14.29
C ARG A 343 20.67 -5.50 -15.39
N ASP A 344 19.55 -5.11 -15.98
CA ASP A 344 18.89 -5.85 -17.06
C ASP A 344 19.72 -5.84 -18.36
N GLY A 345 19.28 -6.62 -19.35
CA GLY A 345 19.94 -6.66 -20.66
C GLY A 345 21.39 -7.15 -20.59
N GLY A 346 21.67 -8.14 -19.72
CA GLY A 346 23.03 -8.64 -19.51
C GLY A 346 23.96 -7.63 -18.84
N GLY A 347 23.40 -6.70 -18.06
CA GLY A 347 24.14 -5.67 -17.34
C GLY A 347 24.38 -4.38 -18.12
N GLN A 348 23.73 -4.21 -19.26
CA GLN A 348 23.85 -3.02 -20.12
C GLN A 348 22.69 -2.05 -19.96
N GLY A 349 21.58 -2.47 -19.35
CA GLY A 349 20.40 -1.63 -19.22
C GLY A 349 20.34 -0.81 -17.94
N VAL A 350 19.33 0.06 -17.87
CA VAL A 350 19.07 1.00 -16.77
C VAL A 350 18.26 0.36 -15.65
N HIS A 351 17.50 -0.69 -15.95
CA HIS A 351 16.65 -1.34 -14.97
C HIS A 351 17.38 -2.49 -14.30
N PHE A 352 16.73 -3.11 -13.33
CA PHE A 352 17.31 -4.22 -12.59
C PHE A 352 16.98 -5.57 -13.22
N SER A 353 17.98 -6.45 -13.25
CA SER A 353 17.77 -7.88 -13.52
C SER A 353 17.03 -8.54 -12.37
N GLY A 354 16.64 -9.81 -12.52
CA GLY A 354 16.09 -10.60 -11.42
C GLY A 354 16.94 -10.59 -10.14
N PRO A 355 18.25 -10.93 -10.21
CA PRO A 355 19.17 -10.77 -9.08
C PRO A 355 19.23 -9.33 -8.54
N GLY A 356 19.23 -8.34 -9.43
CA GLY A 356 19.21 -6.92 -9.07
C GLY A 356 18.00 -6.51 -8.25
N LEU A 357 16.79 -6.97 -8.61
CA LEU A 357 15.56 -6.68 -7.88
C LEU A 357 15.59 -7.26 -6.45
N ARG A 358 16.16 -8.46 -6.29
CA ARG A 358 16.31 -9.09 -4.98
C ARG A 358 17.27 -8.32 -4.09
N GLU A 359 18.43 -7.94 -4.63
CA GLU A 359 19.40 -7.10 -3.91
C GLU A 359 18.84 -5.72 -3.58
N HIS A 360 18.14 -5.09 -4.53
CA HIS A 360 17.48 -3.80 -4.33
C HIS A 360 16.46 -3.87 -3.17
N GLY A 361 15.67 -4.94 -3.10
CA GLY A 361 14.73 -5.17 -2.00
C GLY A 361 15.42 -5.33 -0.63
N VAL A 362 16.53 -6.06 -0.59
CA VAL A 362 17.35 -6.21 0.63
C VAL A 362 17.90 -4.86 1.09
N ARG A 363 18.51 -4.07 0.19
CA ARG A 363 19.08 -2.76 0.54
C ARG A 363 18.03 -1.77 1.05
N TRP A 364 16.81 -1.82 0.51
CA TRP A 364 15.70 -1.06 1.07
C TRP A 364 15.39 -1.50 2.52
N ALA A 365 15.31 -2.81 2.77
CA ALA A 365 15.04 -3.34 4.10
C ALA A 365 16.15 -3.02 5.11
N GLU A 366 17.42 -2.95 4.68
CA GLU A 366 18.56 -2.53 5.50
C GLU A 366 18.45 -1.07 5.97
N LYS A 367 17.96 -0.17 5.11
CA LYS A 367 17.74 1.24 5.45
C LYS A 367 16.51 1.43 6.33
N VAL A 368 15.42 0.76 6.01
CA VAL A 368 14.12 0.93 6.69
C VAL A 368 14.05 0.17 8.02
N GLY A 369 14.66 -1.00 8.11
CA GLY A 369 14.59 -1.89 9.29
C GLY A 369 15.01 -1.24 10.61
N PRO A 370 16.21 -0.63 10.71
CA PRO A 370 16.63 0.07 11.93
C PRO A 370 15.68 1.22 12.33
N TRP A 371 15.03 1.87 11.36
CA TRP A 371 14.04 2.90 11.65
C TRP A 371 12.76 2.32 12.25
N ILE A 372 12.24 1.22 11.71
CA ILE A 372 11.09 0.49 12.28
C ILE A 372 11.38 0.12 13.75
N GLU A 373 12.56 -0.41 14.05
CA GLU A 373 12.93 -0.79 15.42
C GLU A 373 12.92 0.40 16.38
N ARG A 374 13.42 1.56 15.94
CA ARG A 374 13.43 2.77 16.77
C ARG A 374 12.03 3.35 16.96
N SER A 375 11.23 3.42 15.89
CA SER A 375 9.89 4.02 15.92
C SER A 375 8.90 3.20 16.75
N THR A 376 9.01 1.87 16.69
CA THR A 376 8.14 0.95 17.46
C THR A 376 8.52 0.83 18.94
N LYS A 377 9.80 1.02 19.32
CA LYS A 377 10.27 0.99 20.72
C LYS A 377 9.91 2.24 21.51
N ARG A 378 10.01 3.43 20.89
CA ARG A 378 9.90 4.71 21.61
C ARG A 378 8.45 5.19 21.79
N GLY A 379 7.45 4.42 21.35
CA GLY A 379 6.06 4.89 21.30
C GLY A 379 5.89 6.17 20.46
N LEU A 380 6.82 6.45 19.55
CA LEU A 380 6.82 7.62 18.66
C LEU A 380 5.70 7.55 17.62
N TRP A 381 4.98 6.42 17.56
CA TRP A 381 3.78 6.22 16.77
C TRP A 381 2.54 6.43 17.66
N LYS A 382 2.41 7.64 18.21
CA LYS A 382 1.25 8.07 19.03
C LYS A 382 0.60 9.31 18.50
#